data_AF-A0A972BQH0-F1
#
_entry.id   AF-A0A972BQH0-F1
#
_cell.length_a   1.000
_cell.length_b   1.000
_cell.length_c   1.000
_cell.angle_alpha   90.00
_cell.angle_beta   90.00
_cell.angle_gamma   90.00
#
_symmetry.space_group_name_H-M   'P 1'
#
loop_
_entity.id
_entity.type
_entity.pdbx_description
1 polymer ?
#
loop_
_entity_poly.entity_id
_entity_poly.type
_entity_poly.pdbx_seq_one_letter_code
_entity_poly.pdbx_strand_id
1 'polypeptide(L)' 'MRDLSIWNVGPRRHVARLTVEDTQLRPPQYYKELLHGVHDIEQVMVEVHACPGSETTQS' A
#
# COMPACT_ATOMS: atom_id res chain seq x y z
N MET A 1 -5.74 -5.28 3.12
CA MET A 1 -4.95 -5.13 1.88
C MET A 1 -5.82 -5.61 0.74
N ARG A 2 -5.97 -4.80 -0.30
CA ARG A 2 -6.90 -5.09 -1.42
C ARG A 2 -6.17 -5.68 -2.61
N ASP A 3 -5.01 -5.12 -2.94
CA ASP A 3 -4.20 -5.56 -4.09
C ASP A 3 -2.70 -5.36 -3.79
N LEU A 4 -1.87 -6.23 -4.36
CA LEU A 4 -0.42 -6.11 -4.39
C LEU A 4 0.07 -6.62 -5.74
N SER A 5 0.72 -5.72 -6.46
CA SER A 5 1.39 -6.03 -7.72
C SER A 5 2.88 -5.78 -7.56
N ILE A 6 3.71 -6.73 -7.97
CA ILE A 6 5.18 -6.64 -7.96
C ILE A 6 5.68 -6.92 -9.36
N TRP A 7 6.60 -6.09 -9.83
CA TRP A 7 7.26 -6.31 -11.12
C TRP A 7 8.77 -6.11 -11.02
N ASN A 8 9.49 -6.89 -11.81
CA ASN A 8 10.93 -6.85 -11.92
C ASN A 8 11.34 -5.72 -12.88
N VAL A 9 12.25 -4.85 -12.42
CA VAL A 9 12.82 -3.74 -13.21
C VAL A 9 14.33 -3.88 -13.43
N GLY A 10 14.92 -5.00 -13.00
CA GLY A 10 16.34 -5.33 -13.18
C GLY A 10 16.81 -6.44 -12.24
N PRO A 11 18.08 -6.86 -12.34
CA PRO A 11 18.64 -7.88 -11.45
C PRO A 11 18.48 -7.48 -9.98
N ARG A 12 17.67 -8.25 -9.22
CA ARG A 12 17.32 -7.98 -7.81
C ARG A 12 16.65 -6.62 -7.56
N ARG A 13 16.02 -6.03 -8.58
CA ARG A 13 15.31 -4.75 -8.46
C ARG A 13 13.84 -4.96 -8.75
N HIS A 14 13.01 -4.75 -7.73
CA HIS A 14 11.56 -4.83 -7.87
C HIS A 14 10.92 -3.50 -7.49
N VAL A 15 9.78 -3.24 -8.13
CA VAL A 15 8.86 -2.18 -7.71
C VAL A 15 7.55 -2.85 -7.30
N ALA A 16 6.93 -2.31 -6.25
CA ALA A 16 5.66 -2.78 -5.76
C ALA A 16 4.62 -1.66 -5.81
N ARG A 17 3.38 -2.02 -6.17
CA ARG A 17 2.18 -1.23 -5.92
C ARG A 17 1.33 -1.96 -4.89
N LEU A 18 1.02 -1.26 -3.80
CA LEU A 18 0.19 -1.74 -2.72
C LEU A 18 -1.08 -0.88 -2.66
N THR A 19 -2.24 -1.53 -2.72
CA THR A 19 -3.53 -0.88 -2.49
C THR A 19 -4.09 -1.36 -1.16
N VAL A 20 -4.32 -0.42 -0.24
CA VAL A 20 -4.82 -0.68 1.12
C VAL A 20 -6.17 -0.04 1.31
N GLU A 21 -7.11 -0.80 1.87
CA GLU A 21 -8.32 -0.24 2.48
C GLU A 21 -8.07 -0.10 3.98
N ASP A 22 -8.30 1.10 4.50
CA ASP A 22 -8.04 1.43 5.90
C ASP A 22 -9.17 2.31 6.46
N THR A 23 -9.70 1.90 7.62
CA THR A 23 -10.75 2.65 8.33
C THR A 23 -10.23 3.95 8.92
N GLN A 24 -8.92 4.03 9.21
CA GLN A 24 -8.29 5.22 9.78
C GLN A 24 -7.66 6.14 8.73
N LEU A 25 -7.70 5.77 7.44
CA LEU A 25 -7.08 6.51 6.34
C LEU A 25 -5.65 6.97 6.64
N ARG A 26 -4.83 6.07 7.23
CA ARG A 26 -3.44 6.38 7.55
C ARG A 26 -2.68 6.79 6.29
N PRO A 27 -1.71 7.72 6.39
CA PRO A 27 -1.00 8.22 5.22
C PRO A 27 -0.20 7.08 4.56
N PRO A 28 0.01 7.13 3.23
CA PRO A 28 0.81 6.17 2.49
C PRO A 28 2.17 5.86 3.11
N GLN A 29 2.80 6.87 3.74
CA GLN A 29 4.10 6.75 4.38
C GLN A 29 4.13 5.72 5.52
N TYR A 30 3.05 5.62 6.31
CA TYR A 30 2.91 4.63 7.37
C TYR A 30 3.10 3.20 6.84
N TYR A 31 2.49 2.89 5.70
CA TYR A 31 2.61 1.57 5.06
C TYR A 31 3.98 1.35 4.41
N LYS A 32 4.60 2.41 3.88
CA LYS A 32 5.98 2.32 3.37
C LYS A 32 6.96 1.98 4.48
N GLU A 33 6.77 2.53 5.68
CA GLU A 33 7.60 2.23 6.86
C GLU A 33 7.45 0.76 7.30
N LEU A 34 6.24 0.19 7.22
CA LEU A 34 6.03 -1.24 7.51
C LEU A 34 6.75 -2.17 6.52
N LEU A 35 6.98 -1.70 5.29
CA LEU A 35 7.64 -2.47 4.22
C LEU A 35 9.16 -2.27 4.19
N HIS A 36 9.71 -1.41 5.04
CA HIS A 36 11.13 -1.06 5.03
C HIS A 36 12.08 -2.24 5.33
N GLY A 37 11.54 -3.35 5.85
CA GLY A 37 12.29 -4.60 6.07
C GLY A 37 12.30 -5.57 4.88
N VAL A 38 11.63 -5.24 3.78
CA VAL A 38 11.58 -6.11 2.59
C VAL A 38 12.75 -5.78 1.66
N HIS A 39 13.69 -6.71 1.57
CA HIS A 39 14.84 -6.59 0.68
C HIS A 39 14.44 -6.73 -0.80
N ASP A 40 15.27 -6.21 -1.70
CA ASP A 40 15.10 -6.25 -3.17
C ASP A 40 13.87 -5.49 -3.74
N ILE A 41 13.18 -4.69 -2.91
CA ILE A 41 12.19 -3.71 -3.36
C ILE A 41 12.83 -2.32 -3.34
N GLU A 42 13.01 -1.75 -4.53
CA GLU A 42 13.62 -0.43 -4.69
C GLU A 42 12.60 0.70 -4.46
N GLN A 43 11.35 0.48 -4.87
CA GLN A 43 10.30 1.47 -4.75
C GLN A 43 8.96 0.81 -4.43
N VAL A 44 8.23 1.43 -3.50
CA VAL A 44 6.84 1.09 -3.19
C VAL A 44 5.94 2.28 -3.46
N MET A 45 4.92 2.06 -4.28
CA MET A 45 3.78 2.96 -4.42
C MET A 45 2.65 2.44 -3.54
N VAL A 46 2.06 3.31 -2.73
CA VAL A 46 0.96 2.96 -1.83
C VAL A 46 -0.24 3.84 -2.14
N GLU A 47 -1.37 3.19 -2.43
CA GLU A 47 -2.68 3.81 -2.58
C GLU A 47 -3.55 3.41 -1.39
N VAL A 48 -4.10 4.39 -0.67
CA VAL A 48 -4.94 4.15 0.52
C VAL A 48 -6.35 4.61 0.20
N HIS A 49 -7.31 3.70 0.38
CA HIS A 49 -8.73 3.94 0.22
C HIS A 49 -9.44 3.79 1.56
N ALA A 50 -10.54 4.51 1.74
CA ALA A 50 -11.43 4.28 2.88
C ALA A 50 -12.06 2.89 2.75
N CYS A 51 -12.23 2.20 3.88
CA CYS A 51 -13.00 0.97 3.88
C CYS A 51 -14.47 1.29 3.52
N PRO A 52 -15.12 0.55 2.61
CA PRO A 52 -16.50 0.83 2.18
C PRO A 52 -17.54 0.71 3.31
N GLY A 53 -17.16 0.24 4.51
CA GLY A 53 -18.01 0.21 5.71
C GLY A 53 -17.77 1.36 6.71
N SER A 54 -16.87 2.30 6.43
CA SER A 54 -16.59 3.45 7.32
C SER A 54 -17.48 4.66 7.04
N GLU A 55 -18.37 4.58 6.05
CA GLU A 55 -19.45 5.54 5.87
C GLU A 55 -20.53 5.30 6.94
N THR A 56 -20.29 5.78 8.17
CA THR A 56 -21.39 6.07 9.07
C THR A 56 -22.24 7.17 8.43
N THR A 57 -23.34 6.73 7.83
CA THR A 57 -24.66 7.37 7.85
C THR A 57 -24.69 8.84 7.42
N GLN A 58 -25.05 9.05 6.16
CA GLN A 58 -25.78 10.23 5.73
C GLN A 58 -27.22 10.07 6.25
N SER A 59 -27.62 10.83 7.27
CA SER A 59 -29.03 11.00 7.71
C SER A 59 -29.24 12.42 8.20
#